data_AF-A0A533WJA2-F1
#
_entry.id   AF-A0A533WJA2-F1
#
_cell.length_a   1.000
_cell.length_b   1.000
_cell.length_c   1.000
_cell.angle_alpha   90.00
_cell.angle_beta   90.00
_cell.angle_gamma   90.00
#
_symmetry.space_group_name_H-M   'P 1'
#
loop_
_entity.id
_entity.type
_entity.pdbx_description
1 polymer ?
#
loop_
_entity_poly.entity_id
_entity_poly.type
_entity_poly.pdbx_seq_one_letter_code
_entity_poly.pdbx_strand_id
1 'polypeptide(L)'
;MAALGLMITLTEEVNIKSALADGSPVTTLTINGKRYVDSTDTTFVTSTTAFNLSVESSNEVKDTYFRYFKSTDLTKPSFSSGTYFKISGSGGEYVVQFYSVDVNANKEPVRQNNVVLDNSDPTTSLSVIDSSAGKIRLTAADNSGGSGVGGRSNSGIYYKLDSAASYTFVKSKTVELTNVANAAHTIYYYSVDNVENKEVTKSKQFGSGTVTYTFCSSGCKYNNLQTAITAIPAGGKVYVKDGSYTMSTTMSLKSNMILEFSSGSSIYFTGDGTTLFKGSSISNVQIIGGDITAKLNGVDAFAFYS
;
A
#
# COMPACT_ATOMS: atom_id res chain seq x y z
N MET A 1 -16.01 57.27 -4.77
CA MET A 1 -17.03 56.89 -3.77
C MET A 1 -17.16 55.39 -3.80
N ALA A 2 -16.52 54.69 -2.86
CA ALA A 2 -16.67 53.26 -2.68
C ALA A 2 -17.79 53.04 -1.66
N ALA A 3 -18.87 52.36 -2.04
CA ALA A 3 -19.85 51.83 -1.11
C ALA A 3 -19.42 50.40 -0.77
N LEU A 4 -18.95 50.24 0.46
CA LEU A 4 -18.62 48.97 1.10
C LEU A 4 -19.91 48.13 1.21
N GLY A 5 -19.96 46.98 0.52
CA GLY A 5 -20.99 45.98 0.74
C GLY A 5 -20.73 45.25 2.05
N LEU A 6 -21.54 45.53 3.06
CA LEU A 6 -21.56 44.80 4.33
C LEU A 6 -22.12 43.39 4.05
N MET A 7 -21.23 42.41 3.85
CA MET A 7 -21.63 41.01 3.77
C MET A 7 -21.92 40.51 5.18
N ILE A 8 -23.20 40.52 5.52
CA ILE A 8 -23.74 40.06 6.78
C ILE A 8 -23.85 38.52 6.71
N THR A 9 -22.91 37.79 7.30
CA THR A 9 -23.05 36.36 7.62
C THR A 9 -23.93 36.21 8.87
N LEU A 10 -25.26 36.22 8.72
CA LEU A 10 -26.22 36.14 9.84
C LEU A 10 -27.09 34.87 9.86
N THR A 11 -26.87 33.87 9.01
CA THR A 11 -27.87 32.80 8.89
C THR A 11 -27.77 31.67 9.93
N GLU A 12 -26.59 31.39 10.48
CA GLU A 12 -26.40 30.29 11.44
C GLU A 12 -26.47 30.77 12.89
N GLU A 13 -25.75 31.85 13.24
CA GLU A 13 -25.78 32.42 14.60
C GLU A 13 -27.16 32.99 14.98
N VAL A 14 -27.89 33.61 14.05
CA VAL A 14 -29.23 34.16 14.35
C VAL A 14 -30.24 33.05 14.60
N ASN A 15 -30.14 31.92 13.88
CA ASN A 15 -30.99 30.76 14.09
C ASN A 15 -30.71 30.05 15.42
N ILE A 16 -29.45 30.02 15.87
CA ILE A 16 -29.12 29.48 17.20
C ILE A 16 -29.64 30.42 18.29
N LYS A 17 -29.42 31.75 18.18
CA LYS A 17 -29.92 32.71 19.16
C LYS A 17 -31.45 32.76 19.25
N SER A 18 -32.17 32.60 18.13
CA SER A 18 -33.63 32.57 18.13
C SER A 18 -34.21 31.29 18.74
N ALA A 19 -33.62 30.12 18.44
CA ALA A 19 -34.02 28.86 19.07
C ALA A 19 -33.76 28.87 20.59
N LEU A 20 -32.62 29.43 21.03
CA LEU A 20 -32.36 29.59 22.46
C LEU A 20 -33.31 30.58 23.15
N ALA A 21 -33.86 31.54 22.41
CA ALA A 21 -34.83 32.52 22.92
C ALA A 21 -36.25 31.96 23.09
N ASP A 22 -36.63 30.92 22.34
CA ASP A 22 -37.91 30.20 22.54
C ASP A 22 -37.83 29.12 23.63
N GLY A 23 -36.63 28.87 24.17
CA GLY A 23 -36.36 27.89 25.23
C GLY A 23 -36.03 26.49 24.71
N SER A 24 -36.10 26.25 23.40
CA SER A 24 -35.76 24.96 22.81
C SER A 24 -34.27 24.68 22.90
N PRO A 25 -33.88 23.40 23.12
CA PRO A 25 -32.51 22.98 22.95
C PRO A 25 -31.97 23.23 21.53
N VAL A 26 -30.65 23.30 21.40
CA VAL A 26 -29.94 23.35 20.13
C VAL A 26 -28.93 22.22 20.11
N THR A 27 -29.15 21.23 19.25
CA THR A 27 -28.21 20.13 19.07
C THR A 27 -27.22 20.41 17.94
N THR A 28 -25.94 20.15 18.19
CA THR A 28 -24.86 20.19 17.20
C THR A 28 -24.27 18.79 17.00
N LEU A 29 -23.90 18.45 15.76
CA LEU A 29 -23.30 17.17 15.42
C LEU A 29 -21.80 17.34 15.14
N THR A 30 -20.97 16.56 15.83
CA THR A 30 -19.54 16.43 15.57
C THR A 30 -19.21 15.03 15.04
N ILE A 31 -18.46 14.96 13.94
CA ILE A 31 -18.04 13.71 13.29
C ILE A 31 -16.54 13.50 13.55
N ASN A 32 -16.20 12.43 14.28
CA ASN A 32 -14.85 12.13 14.76
C ASN A 32 -14.31 10.80 14.18
N GLY A 33 -13.01 10.76 13.88
CA GLY A 33 -12.33 9.57 13.36
C GLY A 33 -12.14 9.61 11.83
N LYS A 34 -12.21 8.43 11.18
CA LYS A 34 -12.00 8.29 9.74
C LYS A 34 -13.04 9.07 8.95
N ARG A 35 -12.65 10.19 8.36
CA ARG A 35 -13.52 11.09 7.60
C ARG A 35 -12.74 11.75 6.47
N TYR A 36 -13.44 12.02 5.37
CA TYR A 36 -12.94 12.83 4.28
C TYR A 36 -14.04 13.75 3.74
N VAL A 37 -13.67 14.98 3.37
CA VAL A 37 -14.55 15.90 2.65
C VAL A 37 -13.91 16.17 1.31
N ASP A 38 -14.66 15.91 0.23
CA ASP A 38 -14.16 16.16 -1.11
C ASP A 38 -14.36 17.62 -1.54
N SER A 39 -13.99 17.94 -2.79
CA SER A 39 -14.14 19.29 -3.35
C SER A 39 -15.59 19.73 -3.60
N THR A 40 -16.55 18.84 -3.39
CA THR A 40 -18.00 19.10 -3.54
C THR A 40 -18.70 19.25 -2.19
N ASP A 41 -17.92 19.34 -1.10
CA ASP A 41 -18.40 19.33 0.29
C ASP A 41 -19.10 18.02 0.71
N THR A 42 -18.93 16.94 -0.05
CA THR A 42 -19.46 15.63 0.32
C THR A 42 -18.62 15.03 1.44
N THR A 43 -19.26 14.69 2.56
CA THR A 43 -18.60 14.06 3.72
C THR A 43 -18.67 12.53 3.62
N PHE A 44 -17.51 11.90 3.46
CA PHE A 44 -17.32 10.45 3.50
C PHE A 44 -16.92 10.00 4.91
N VAL A 45 -17.47 8.89 5.36
CA VAL A 45 -17.24 8.28 6.68
C VAL A 45 -17.15 6.76 6.56
N THR A 46 -16.64 6.11 7.60
CA THR A 46 -16.65 4.65 7.74
C THR A 46 -17.61 4.23 8.85
N SER A 47 -17.88 2.94 8.96
CA SER A 47 -18.61 2.34 10.09
C SER A 47 -17.90 2.50 11.43
N THR A 48 -16.61 2.89 11.44
CA THR A 48 -15.85 3.17 12.66
C THR A 48 -15.98 4.63 13.12
N THR A 49 -16.45 5.52 12.25
CA THR A 49 -16.58 6.96 12.49
C THR A 49 -17.64 7.24 13.53
N ALA A 50 -17.28 8.06 14.52
CA ALA A 50 -18.13 8.39 15.65
C ALA A 50 -18.91 9.68 15.40
N PHE A 51 -20.22 9.63 15.62
CA PHE A 51 -21.12 10.78 15.57
C PHE A 51 -21.48 11.15 17.01
N ASN A 52 -21.13 12.37 17.42
CA ASN A 52 -21.35 12.89 18.77
C ASN A 52 -22.28 14.09 18.71
N LEU A 53 -23.36 14.07 19.48
CA LEU A 53 -24.31 15.15 19.61
C LEU A 53 -24.02 15.94 20.88
N SER A 54 -23.88 17.26 20.75
CA SER A 54 -23.75 18.18 21.88
C SER A 54 -24.95 19.11 21.90
N VAL A 55 -25.52 19.32 23.09
CA VAL A 55 -26.76 20.07 23.24
C VAL A 55 -26.53 21.30 24.09
N GLU A 56 -26.91 22.45 23.56
CA GLU A 56 -27.00 23.70 24.31
C GLU A 56 -28.49 23.99 24.59
N SER A 57 -28.85 24.24 25.84
CA SER A 57 -30.24 24.57 26.21
C SER A 57 -30.26 25.51 27.40
N SER A 58 -31.28 26.38 27.46
CA SER A 58 -31.56 27.23 28.62
C SER A 58 -32.26 26.46 29.75
N ASN A 59 -32.78 25.27 29.47
CA ASN A 59 -33.38 24.35 30.43
C ASN A 59 -32.58 23.04 30.49
N GLU A 60 -32.84 22.20 31.50
CA GLU A 60 -32.27 20.85 31.56
C GLU A 60 -32.75 20.02 30.35
N VAL A 61 -31.82 19.37 29.67
CA VAL A 61 -32.12 18.51 28.52
C VAL A 61 -32.72 17.20 29.04
N LYS A 62 -33.95 16.90 28.63
CA LYS A 62 -34.64 15.66 29.00
C LYS A 62 -34.09 14.47 28.23
N ASP A 63 -33.95 14.62 26.92
CA ASP A 63 -33.45 13.55 26.05
C ASP A 63 -32.97 14.10 24.69
N THR A 64 -32.06 13.36 24.06
CA THR A 64 -31.55 13.62 22.72
C THR A 64 -31.81 12.41 21.85
N TYR A 65 -32.34 12.65 20.67
CA TYR A 65 -32.78 11.61 19.75
C TYR A 65 -32.01 11.69 18.45
N PHE A 66 -31.65 10.54 17.90
CA PHE A 66 -31.05 10.42 16.57
C PHE A 66 -31.64 9.24 15.79
N ARG A 67 -31.49 9.30 14.47
CA ARG A 67 -31.65 8.15 13.57
C ARG A 67 -30.78 8.35 12.34
N TYR A 68 -30.48 7.24 11.68
CA TYR A 68 -29.85 7.26 10.36
C TYR A 68 -30.50 6.21 9.47
N PHE A 69 -30.51 6.46 8.17
CA PHE A 69 -31.06 5.58 7.14
C PHE A 69 -30.43 5.93 5.80
N LYS A 70 -30.50 5.03 4.82
CA LYS A 70 -30.00 5.35 3.48
C LYS A 70 -30.90 6.37 2.81
N SER A 71 -30.34 7.25 1.98
CA SER A 71 -31.13 8.21 1.20
C SER A 71 -32.17 7.55 0.30
N THR A 72 -31.95 6.29 -0.09
CA THR A 72 -32.86 5.49 -0.92
C THR A 72 -33.90 4.70 -0.14
N ASP A 73 -33.86 4.70 1.20
CA ASP A 73 -34.82 3.95 2.01
C ASP A 73 -36.21 4.60 1.92
N LEU A 74 -37.22 3.79 1.59
CA LEU A 74 -38.62 4.24 1.49
C LEU A 74 -39.27 4.51 2.86
N THR A 75 -38.73 3.89 3.92
CA THR A 75 -39.24 4.00 5.29
C THR A 75 -38.12 4.40 6.23
N LYS A 76 -38.38 5.41 7.07
CA LYS A 76 -37.42 5.90 8.06
C LYS A 76 -37.57 5.09 9.36
N PRO A 77 -36.48 4.64 9.98
CA PRO A 77 -36.56 4.00 11.30
C PRO A 77 -37.05 4.99 12.36
N SER A 78 -37.52 4.45 13.48
CA SER A 78 -37.80 5.21 14.69
C SER A 78 -36.53 5.85 15.22
N PHE A 79 -36.69 6.97 15.94
CA PHE A 79 -35.57 7.59 16.64
C PHE A 79 -35.10 6.72 17.80
N SER A 80 -33.79 6.68 18.00
CA SER A 80 -33.12 6.13 19.17
C SER A 80 -32.71 7.28 20.10
N SER A 81 -32.74 7.06 21.41
CA SER A 81 -32.22 8.01 22.39
C SER A 81 -30.70 7.84 22.54
N GLY A 82 -30.00 8.96 22.72
CA GLY A 82 -28.57 9.02 23.00
C GLY A 82 -27.85 10.16 22.29
N THR A 83 -26.61 10.40 22.70
CA THR A 83 -25.75 11.45 22.14
C THR A 83 -24.56 10.90 21.36
N TYR A 84 -24.44 9.58 21.25
CA TYR A 84 -23.35 8.91 20.55
C TYR A 84 -23.89 7.78 19.67
N PHE A 85 -23.40 7.71 18.43
CA PHE A 85 -23.67 6.58 17.56
C PHE A 85 -22.60 6.41 16.48
N LYS A 86 -22.69 5.26 15.80
CA LYS A 86 -21.97 4.96 14.56
C LYS A 86 -22.99 4.52 13.52
N ILE A 87 -22.70 4.79 12.25
CA ILE A 87 -23.55 4.30 11.15
C ILE A 87 -23.11 2.88 10.79
N SER A 88 -24.06 1.95 10.85
CA SER A 88 -23.88 0.56 10.41
C SER A 88 -24.65 0.31 9.12
N GLY A 89 -24.06 -0.44 8.18
CA GLY A 89 -24.73 -0.88 6.97
C GLY A 89 -23.79 -1.01 5.78
N SER A 90 -24.34 -1.29 4.60
CA SER A 90 -23.55 -1.30 3.37
C SER A 90 -23.28 0.12 2.90
N GLY A 91 -22.24 0.30 2.08
CA GLY A 91 -21.89 1.62 1.56
C GLY A 91 -23.01 2.32 0.78
N GLY A 92 -22.91 3.64 0.71
CA GLY A 92 -23.85 4.52 0.02
C GLY A 92 -24.18 5.79 0.81
N GLU A 93 -25.12 6.58 0.29
CA GLU A 93 -25.56 7.81 0.93
C GLU A 93 -26.48 7.54 2.12
N TYR A 94 -26.20 8.21 3.23
CA TYR A 94 -26.95 8.17 4.47
C TYR A 94 -27.43 9.56 4.87
N VAL A 95 -28.66 9.59 5.36
CA VAL A 95 -29.26 10.74 6.02
C VAL A 95 -29.22 10.51 7.52
N VAL A 96 -28.59 11.43 8.25
CA VAL A 96 -28.54 11.47 9.71
C VAL A 96 -29.51 12.55 10.19
N GLN A 97 -30.43 12.20 11.07
CA GLN A 97 -31.39 13.14 11.66
C GLN A 97 -31.32 13.12 13.17
N PHE A 98 -31.44 14.28 13.80
CA PHE A 98 -31.36 14.40 15.25
C PHE A 98 -32.12 15.63 15.78
N TYR A 99 -32.53 15.56 17.04
CA TYR A 99 -33.15 16.67 17.78
C TYR A 99 -33.09 16.37 19.28
N SER A 100 -33.22 17.39 20.12
CA SER A 100 -33.35 17.27 21.57
C SER A 100 -34.65 17.84 22.09
N VAL A 101 -35.04 17.40 23.29
CA VAL A 101 -36.21 17.87 24.03
C VAL A 101 -35.76 18.22 25.45
N ASP A 102 -36.23 19.35 26.00
CA ASP A 102 -35.96 19.73 27.38
C ASP A 102 -37.01 19.18 28.37
N VAL A 103 -36.80 19.39 29.66
CA VAL A 103 -37.73 18.98 30.73
C VAL A 103 -39.10 19.68 30.66
N ASN A 104 -39.18 20.84 30.01
CA ASN A 104 -40.41 21.61 29.79
C ASN A 104 -41.14 21.18 28.50
N ALA A 105 -40.66 20.13 27.83
CA ALA A 105 -41.16 19.63 26.56
C ALA A 105 -40.97 20.59 25.36
N ASN A 106 -40.10 21.59 25.47
CA ASN A 106 -39.65 22.35 24.30
C ASN A 106 -38.80 21.43 23.43
N LYS A 107 -39.09 21.42 22.13
CA LYS A 107 -38.50 20.51 21.15
C LYS A 107 -37.97 21.31 19.96
N GLU A 108 -36.72 21.07 19.61
CA GLU A 108 -36.14 21.69 18.42
C GLU A 108 -36.63 21.03 17.11
N PRO A 109 -36.59 21.78 15.98
CA PRO A 109 -36.79 21.18 14.67
C PRO A 109 -35.79 20.06 14.39
N VAL A 110 -36.23 19.02 13.70
CA VAL A 110 -35.34 17.91 13.31
C VAL A 110 -34.24 18.44 12.38
N ARG A 111 -32.99 18.34 12.86
CA ARG A 111 -31.79 18.67 12.08
C ARG A 111 -31.40 17.49 11.22
N GLN A 112 -30.70 17.78 10.13
CA GLN A 112 -30.26 16.78 9.17
C GLN A 112 -28.83 17.02 8.72
N ASN A 113 -28.07 15.94 8.57
CA ASN A 113 -26.75 15.91 7.94
C ASN A 113 -26.67 14.73 6.97
N ASN A 114 -26.10 14.95 5.78
CA ASN A 114 -25.94 13.90 4.77
C ASN A 114 -24.47 13.48 4.73
N VAL A 115 -24.23 12.16 4.69
CA VAL A 115 -22.88 11.58 4.59
C VAL A 115 -22.88 10.40 3.62
N VAL A 116 -21.71 10.02 3.11
CA VAL A 116 -21.51 8.79 2.34
C VAL A 116 -20.76 7.79 3.20
N LEU A 117 -21.38 6.64 3.47
CA LEU A 117 -20.72 5.54 4.15
C LEU A 117 -19.88 4.77 3.13
N ASP A 118 -18.59 4.68 3.41
CA ASP A 118 -17.62 3.93 2.60
C ASP A 118 -16.76 3.04 3.49
N ASN A 119 -16.91 1.73 3.32
CA ASN A 119 -16.13 0.70 4.02
C ASN A 119 -15.38 -0.21 3.04
N SER A 120 -15.37 0.13 1.75
CA SER A 120 -14.78 -0.75 0.74
C SER A 120 -13.31 -0.44 0.59
N ASP A 121 -12.48 -1.47 0.58
CA ASP A 121 -11.08 -1.28 0.25
C ASP A 121 -10.93 -0.91 -1.24
N PRO A 122 -10.00 0.00 -1.58
CA PRO A 122 -9.67 0.26 -2.98
C PRO A 122 -8.98 -0.97 -3.60
N THR A 123 -8.88 -0.98 -4.92
CA THR A 123 -8.23 -2.05 -5.69
C THR A 123 -7.11 -1.50 -6.56
N THR A 124 -5.91 -2.06 -6.43
CA THR A 124 -4.79 -1.79 -7.31
C THR A 124 -4.68 -2.86 -8.39
N SER A 125 -4.59 -2.40 -9.64
CA SER A 125 -4.27 -3.21 -10.82
C SER A 125 -2.84 -2.91 -11.28
N LEU A 126 -2.18 -3.93 -11.84
CA LEU A 126 -0.84 -3.82 -12.40
C LEU A 126 -0.91 -4.09 -13.90
N SER A 127 -0.22 -3.27 -14.70
CA SER A 127 -0.05 -3.49 -16.13
C SER A 127 1.42 -3.31 -16.55
N VAL A 128 1.89 -4.13 -17.49
CA VAL A 128 3.20 -3.95 -18.12
C VAL A 128 3.02 -3.00 -19.31
N ILE A 129 3.74 -1.88 -19.29
CA ILE A 129 3.62 -0.82 -20.31
C ILE A 129 4.66 -0.99 -21.40
N ASP A 130 5.88 -1.37 -21.01
CA ASP A 130 6.97 -1.67 -21.92
C ASP A 130 7.85 -2.75 -21.27
N SER A 131 7.77 -3.98 -21.78
CA SER A 131 8.57 -5.10 -21.25
C SER A 131 10.05 -4.92 -21.52
N SER A 132 10.44 -4.26 -22.62
CA SER A 132 11.84 -4.05 -22.99
C SER A 132 12.54 -3.04 -22.06
N ALA A 133 11.82 -1.98 -21.66
CA ALA A 133 12.27 -1.01 -20.66
C ALA A 133 11.99 -1.44 -19.21
N GLY A 134 11.39 -2.62 -19.00
CA GLY A 134 10.96 -3.08 -17.68
C GLY A 134 9.94 -2.16 -17.01
N LYS A 135 9.15 -1.43 -17.80
CA LYS A 135 8.21 -0.40 -17.33
C LYS A 135 6.84 -1.00 -17.01
N ILE A 136 6.36 -0.74 -15.80
CA ILE A 136 5.02 -1.14 -15.34
C ILE A 136 4.24 0.07 -14.85
N ARG A 137 2.92 -0.09 -14.73
CA ARG A 137 2.01 0.89 -14.13
C ARG A 137 1.14 0.21 -13.10
N LEU A 138 1.08 0.81 -11.92
CA LEU A 138 0.06 0.52 -10.92
C LEU A 138 -1.06 1.56 -11.07
N THR A 139 -2.30 1.09 -11.06
CA THR A 139 -3.50 1.94 -11.11
C THR A 139 -4.44 1.52 -9.99
N ALA A 140 -4.67 2.42 -9.04
CA ALA A 140 -5.63 2.27 -7.96
C ALA A 140 -6.99 2.86 -8.35
N ALA A 141 -8.04 2.10 -8.08
CA ALA A 141 -9.42 2.52 -8.24
C ALA A 141 -10.20 2.20 -6.96
N ASP A 142 -11.24 2.99 -6.70
CA ASP A 142 -12.16 2.76 -5.59
C ASP A 142 -13.53 2.35 -6.13
N ASN A 143 -14.43 1.86 -5.27
CA ASN A 143 -15.80 1.53 -5.68
C ASN A 143 -16.55 2.77 -6.17
N SER A 144 -17.58 2.56 -7.01
CA SER A 144 -18.46 3.65 -7.43
C SER A 144 -19.15 4.26 -6.20
N GLY A 145 -19.12 5.59 -6.11
CA GLY A 145 -19.63 6.34 -4.95
C GLY A 145 -18.76 6.24 -3.69
N GLY A 146 -17.59 5.59 -3.74
CA GLY A 146 -16.61 5.56 -2.66
C GLY A 146 -15.86 6.89 -2.51
N SER A 147 -15.07 6.98 -1.45
CA SER A 147 -14.31 8.16 -1.07
C SER A 147 -13.19 8.51 -2.06
N GLY A 148 -12.77 7.55 -2.88
CA GLY A 148 -11.74 7.67 -3.89
C GLY A 148 -10.32 7.53 -3.34
N VAL A 149 -9.35 7.49 -4.25
CA VAL A 149 -7.91 7.37 -3.91
C VAL A 149 -7.17 8.65 -4.30
N GLY A 150 -6.16 9.04 -3.51
CA GLY A 150 -5.23 10.14 -3.81
C GLY A 150 -5.71 11.54 -3.42
N GLY A 151 -6.85 11.69 -2.74
CA GLY A 151 -7.41 12.98 -2.35
C GLY A 151 -6.68 13.66 -1.18
N ARG A 152 -6.01 12.89 -0.32
CA ARG A 152 -5.31 13.39 0.89
C ARG A 152 -3.92 12.78 1.10
N SER A 153 -3.19 13.28 2.09
CA SER A 153 -1.75 13.00 2.29
C SER A 153 -1.39 11.54 2.59
N ASN A 154 -2.34 10.72 3.05
CA ASN A 154 -2.14 9.30 3.37
C ASN A 154 -2.95 8.34 2.48
N SER A 155 -3.61 8.88 1.44
CA SER A 155 -4.38 8.14 0.45
C SER A 155 -3.61 8.05 -0.86
N GLY A 156 -3.53 6.87 -1.46
CA GLY A 156 -2.72 6.63 -2.65
C GLY A 156 -2.19 5.21 -2.74
N ILE A 157 -1.13 5.04 -3.54
CA ILE A 157 -0.49 3.75 -3.79
C ILE A 157 0.73 3.60 -2.89
N TYR A 158 0.87 2.42 -2.30
CA TYR A 158 2.05 1.98 -1.58
C TYR A 158 2.66 0.81 -2.34
N TYR A 159 3.96 0.88 -2.64
CA TYR A 159 4.67 -0.24 -3.25
C TYR A 159 6.06 -0.42 -2.68
N LYS A 160 6.62 -1.62 -2.81
CA LYS A 160 8.02 -1.91 -2.55
C LYS A 160 8.52 -3.00 -3.47
N LEU A 161 9.82 -3.01 -3.72
CA LEU A 161 10.49 -4.03 -4.53
C LEU A 161 11.24 -4.99 -3.63
N ASP A 162 11.14 -6.27 -3.95
CA ASP A 162 11.83 -7.38 -3.32
C ASP A 162 11.73 -7.34 -1.80
N SER A 163 12.87 -7.42 -1.12
CA SER A 163 12.96 -7.43 0.35
C SER A 163 13.16 -6.04 0.95
N ALA A 164 12.80 -4.96 0.23
CA ALA A 164 12.90 -3.61 0.78
C ALA A 164 12.14 -3.52 2.12
N ALA A 165 12.76 -2.86 3.11
CA ALA A 165 12.25 -2.78 4.47
C ALA A 165 10.96 -1.92 4.54
N SER A 166 10.87 -0.89 3.71
CA SER A 166 9.78 0.10 3.73
C SER A 166 9.04 0.17 2.40
N TYR A 167 7.78 0.60 2.47
CA TYR A 167 6.98 0.97 1.29
C TYR A 167 7.28 2.39 0.85
N THR A 168 7.39 2.59 -0.46
CA THR A 168 7.30 3.89 -1.11
C THR A 168 5.84 4.27 -1.24
N PHE A 169 5.49 5.48 -0.78
CA PHE A 169 4.15 6.05 -0.91
C PHE A 169 4.08 7.02 -2.08
N VAL A 170 3.00 6.94 -2.85
CA VAL A 170 2.68 7.88 -3.93
C VAL A 170 1.25 8.38 -3.74
N LYS A 171 1.10 9.69 -3.49
CA LYS A 171 -0.20 10.37 -3.48
C LYS A 171 -0.72 10.56 -4.91
N SER A 172 -1.18 9.47 -5.51
CA SER A 172 -1.77 9.44 -6.85
C SER A 172 -2.62 8.18 -7.02
N LYS A 173 -3.52 8.20 -8.00
CA LYS A 173 -4.23 7.01 -8.48
C LYS A 173 -3.37 6.14 -9.39
N THR A 174 -2.26 6.68 -9.89
CA THR A 174 -1.36 5.98 -10.81
C THR A 174 0.10 6.24 -10.44
N VAL A 175 0.92 5.20 -10.58
CA VAL A 175 2.38 5.31 -10.55
C VAL A 175 2.99 4.43 -11.62
N GLU A 176 3.98 4.97 -12.32
CA GLU A 176 4.79 4.22 -13.28
C GLU A 176 6.16 3.92 -12.67
N LEU A 177 6.61 2.68 -12.84
CA LEU A 177 7.89 2.20 -12.35
C LEU A 177 8.69 1.67 -13.52
N THR A 178 9.99 1.95 -13.56
CA THR A 178 10.92 1.47 -14.59
C THR A 178 11.87 0.43 -13.99
N ASN A 179 12.50 -0.38 -14.86
CA ASN A 179 13.45 -1.42 -14.44
C ASN A 179 12.87 -2.49 -13.49
N VAL A 180 11.55 -2.72 -13.52
CA VAL A 180 10.88 -3.75 -12.70
C VAL A 180 10.67 -5.03 -13.48
N ALA A 181 10.18 -4.92 -14.72
CA ALA A 181 9.77 -6.10 -15.51
C ALA A 181 10.90 -6.72 -16.37
N ASN A 182 12.10 -6.13 -16.39
CA ASN A 182 13.24 -6.58 -17.19
C ASN A 182 14.20 -7.52 -16.43
N ALA A 183 14.01 -7.70 -15.13
CA ALA A 183 14.83 -8.55 -14.27
C ALA A 183 13.96 -9.34 -13.28
N ALA A 184 14.60 -10.26 -12.53
CA ALA A 184 13.94 -11.02 -11.48
C ALA A 184 13.62 -10.12 -10.29
N HIS A 185 12.38 -9.64 -10.21
CA HIS A 185 11.89 -8.79 -9.13
C HIS A 185 10.53 -9.27 -8.65
N THR A 186 10.26 -9.10 -7.35
CA THR A 186 8.91 -9.19 -6.80
C THR A 186 8.46 -7.82 -6.36
N ILE A 187 7.42 -7.28 -6.98
CA ILE A 187 6.77 -6.07 -6.46
C ILE A 187 5.69 -6.47 -5.46
N TYR A 188 5.61 -5.75 -4.36
CA TYR A 188 4.51 -5.79 -3.41
C TYR A 188 3.80 -4.45 -3.45
N TYR A 189 2.47 -4.44 -3.49
CA TYR A 189 1.71 -3.21 -3.61
C TYR A 189 0.32 -3.32 -2.97
N TYR A 190 -0.19 -2.18 -2.53
CA TYR A 190 -1.57 -1.99 -2.08
C TYR A 190 -1.96 -0.52 -2.24
N SER A 191 -3.24 -0.22 -2.13
CA SER A 191 -3.75 1.15 -2.09
C SER A 191 -4.53 1.44 -0.81
N VAL A 192 -4.61 2.72 -0.46
CA VAL A 192 -5.42 3.25 0.64
C VAL A 192 -6.28 4.37 0.08
N ASP A 193 -7.56 4.39 0.44
CA ASP A 193 -8.51 5.40 -0.01
C ASP A 193 -8.52 6.66 0.88
N ASN A 194 -9.45 7.56 0.60
CA ASN A 194 -9.59 8.82 1.31
C ASN A 194 -10.22 8.67 2.70
N VAL A 195 -10.79 7.53 3.09
CA VAL A 195 -11.27 7.26 4.45
C VAL A 195 -10.49 6.16 5.20
N GLU A 196 -9.29 5.79 4.71
CA GLU A 196 -8.37 4.82 5.32
C GLU A 196 -8.85 3.37 5.25
N ASN A 197 -9.68 3.02 4.26
CA ASN A 197 -9.85 1.63 3.86
C ASN A 197 -8.59 1.20 3.10
N LYS A 198 -8.12 -0.02 3.36
CA LYS A 198 -6.78 -0.47 2.96
C LYS A 198 -6.89 -1.82 2.28
N GLU A 199 -6.48 -1.84 1.02
CA GLU A 199 -6.36 -3.05 0.23
C GLU A 199 -5.41 -4.07 0.88
N VAL A 200 -5.79 -5.34 0.82
CA VAL A 200 -4.88 -6.46 1.16
C VAL A 200 -3.67 -6.41 0.22
N THR A 201 -2.47 -6.53 0.79
CA THR A 201 -1.22 -6.46 0.01
C THR A 201 -1.16 -7.54 -1.07
N LYS A 202 -0.99 -7.10 -2.31
CA LYS A 202 -0.76 -7.94 -3.48
C LYS A 202 0.73 -8.05 -3.76
N SER A 203 1.11 -9.08 -4.50
CA SER A 203 2.46 -9.19 -5.05
C SER A 203 2.44 -9.71 -6.49
N LYS A 204 3.48 -9.37 -7.25
CA LYS A 204 3.71 -9.89 -8.59
C LYS A 204 5.21 -10.11 -8.80
N GLN A 205 5.56 -11.32 -9.20
CA GLN A 205 6.91 -11.63 -9.66
C GLN A 205 7.05 -11.33 -11.16
N PHE A 206 8.16 -10.70 -11.51
CA PHE A 206 8.67 -10.49 -12.86
C PHE A 206 9.98 -11.25 -13.04
N GLY A 207 10.25 -11.68 -14.28
CA GLY A 207 11.31 -12.64 -14.58
C GLY A 207 10.93 -14.04 -14.10
N SER A 208 11.04 -15.04 -14.97
CA SER A 208 10.86 -16.44 -14.57
C SER A 208 11.96 -16.81 -13.57
N GLY A 209 11.61 -17.61 -12.56
CA GLY A 209 12.50 -18.04 -11.47
C GLY A 209 13.91 -18.40 -11.94
N THR A 210 14.89 -17.99 -11.14
CA THR A 210 16.32 -18.29 -11.31
C THR A 210 16.83 -18.08 -12.74
N VAL A 211 17.15 -16.83 -13.10
CA VAL A 211 17.83 -16.54 -14.36
C VAL A 211 19.10 -17.38 -14.44
N THR A 212 19.19 -18.23 -15.46
CA THR A 212 20.33 -19.14 -15.65
C THR A 212 21.30 -18.54 -16.65
N TYR A 213 22.48 -18.19 -16.18
CA TYR A 213 23.61 -17.71 -16.96
C TYR A 213 24.50 -18.89 -17.30
N THR A 214 24.85 -19.09 -18.57
CA THR A 214 25.70 -20.21 -18.98
C THR A 214 27.14 -19.78 -19.16
N PHE A 215 28.05 -20.53 -18.56
CA PHE A 215 29.49 -20.41 -18.75
C PHE A 215 30.02 -21.63 -19.50
N CYS A 216 30.75 -21.42 -20.61
CA CYS A 216 31.49 -22.46 -21.31
C CYS A 216 32.54 -21.88 -22.27
N SER A 217 33.44 -22.73 -22.77
CA SER A 217 34.54 -22.31 -23.66
C SER A 217 34.09 -21.80 -25.03
N SER A 218 32.91 -22.20 -25.51
CA SER A 218 32.37 -21.77 -26.82
C SER A 218 30.85 -21.93 -26.90
N GLY A 219 30.16 -20.98 -27.53
CA GLY A 219 28.70 -21.07 -27.77
C GLY A 219 27.81 -20.73 -26.58
N CYS A 220 28.39 -20.29 -25.46
CA CYS A 220 27.67 -19.70 -24.33
C CYS A 220 27.74 -18.17 -24.36
N LYS A 221 26.84 -17.53 -23.63
CA LYS A 221 26.83 -16.08 -23.46
C LYS A 221 28.08 -15.58 -22.69
N TYR A 222 28.65 -16.41 -21.82
CA TYR A 222 29.85 -16.10 -21.06
C TYR A 222 30.91 -17.18 -21.28
N ASN A 223 32.14 -16.75 -21.56
CA ASN A 223 33.34 -17.58 -21.61
C ASN A 223 34.30 -17.30 -20.46
N ASN A 224 33.84 -16.53 -19.46
CA ASN A 224 34.54 -16.25 -18.22
C ASN A 224 33.57 -16.43 -17.04
N LEU A 225 33.94 -17.26 -16.07
CA LEU A 225 33.06 -17.61 -14.95
C LEU A 225 32.79 -16.42 -14.02
N GLN A 226 33.80 -15.62 -13.69
CA GLN A 226 33.60 -14.43 -12.85
C GLN A 226 32.64 -13.44 -13.52
N THR A 227 32.75 -13.22 -14.83
CA THR A 227 31.82 -12.35 -15.57
C THR A 227 30.39 -12.90 -15.54
N ALA A 228 30.21 -14.22 -15.65
CA ALA A 228 28.90 -14.85 -15.51
C ALA A 228 28.31 -14.64 -14.09
N ILE A 229 29.13 -14.82 -13.05
CA ILE A 229 28.75 -14.60 -11.64
C ILE A 229 28.42 -13.13 -11.40
N THR A 230 29.22 -12.19 -11.89
CA THR A 230 28.98 -10.75 -11.71
C THR A 230 27.68 -10.31 -12.39
N ALA A 231 27.34 -10.91 -13.53
CA ALA A 231 26.16 -10.59 -14.32
C ALA A 231 24.84 -11.09 -13.72
N ILE A 232 24.87 -12.00 -12.72
CA ILE A 232 23.64 -12.38 -12.02
C ILE A 232 23.12 -11.17 -11.21
N PRO A 233 21.79 -10.94 -11.16
CA PRO A 233 21.20 -9.83 -10.39
C PRO A 233 21.26 -10.09 -8.87
N ALA A 234 20.30 -9.62 -8.07
CA ALA A 234 20.23 -9.88 -6.62
C ALA A 234 19.85 -11.34 -6.26
N GLY A 235 20.25 -12.28 -7.11
CA GLY A 235 20.00 -13.72 -7.04
C GLY A 235 19.94 -14.34 -8.45
N GLY A 236 20.24 -15.63 -8.58
CA GLY A 236 20.22 -16.32 -9.88
C GLY A 236 21.14 -17.53 -9.95
N LYS A 237 21.15 -18.22 -11.10
CA LYS A 237 21.98 -19.40 -11.32
C LYS A 237 23.06 -19.14 -12.36
N VAL A 238 24.27 -19.59 -12.09
CA VAL A 238 25.29 -19.81 -13.11
C VAL A 238 25.36 -21.32 -13.36
N TYR A 239 25.15 -21.73 -14.60
CA TYR A 239 25.26 -23.11 -15.04
C TYR A 239 26.56 -23.30 -15.84
N VAL A 240 27.46 -24.12 -15.32
CA VAL A 240 28.72 -24.50 -15.95
C VAL A 240 28.46 -25.70 -16.84
N LYS A 241 28.63 -25.54 -18.17
CA LYS A 241 28.44 -26.66 -19.10
C LYS A 241 29.64 -27.61 -19.12
N ASP A 242 29.45 -28.75 -19.77
CA ASP A 242 30.49 -29.77 -19.94
C ASP A 242 31.76 -29.17 -20.53
N GLY A 243 32.89 -29.62 -19.99
CA GLY A 243 34.20 -29.11 -20.35
C GLY A 243 35.17 -29.12 -19.19
N SER A 244 36.46 -29.10 -19.54
CA SER A 244 37.56 -28.99 -18.59
C SER A 244 38.09 -27.57 -18.59
N TYR A 245 37.95 -26.90 -17.46
CA TYR A 245 38.31 -25.49 -17.28
C TYR A 245 39.55 -25.39 -16.41
N THR A 246 40.57 -24.65 -16.85
CA THR A 246 41.72 -24.31 -15.99
C THR A 246 41.54 -22.91 -15.43
N MET A 247 41.66 -22.76 -14.11
CA MET A 247 41.53 -21.47 -13.43
C MET A 247 42.71 -21.24 -12.49
N SER A 248 43.20 -20.01 -12.41
CA SER A 248 44.32 -19.65 -11.52
C SER A 248 43.98 -18.54 -10.55
N THR A 249 42.77 -17.99 -10.62
CA THR A 249 42.33 -16.84 -9.82
C THR A 249 41.09 -17.15 -8.99
N THR A 250 40.94 -16.45 -7.86
CA THR A 250 39.76 -16.57 -6.99
C THR A 250 38.51 -15.98 -7.64
N MET A 251 37.43 -16.75 -7.63
CA MET A 251 36.07 -16.36 -8.02
C MET A 251 35.29 -15.84 -6.81
N SER A 252 34.86 -14.58 -6.88
CA SER A 252 34.05 -13.93 -5.85
C SER A 252 32.57 -14.24 -6.06
N LEU A 253 31.95 -14.87 -5.07
CA LEU A 253 30.54 -15.26 -5.02
C LEU A 253 29.65 -14.13 -4.49
N LYS A 254 28.35 -14.20 -4.77
CA LYS A 254 27.32 -13.22 -4.36
C LYS A 254 26.22 -13.91 -3.55
N SER A 255 25.49 -13.16 -2.73
CA SER A 255 24.31 -13.70 -2.02
C SER A 255 23.22 -14.19 -2.99
N ASN A 256 22.39 -15.13 -2.54
CA ASN A 256 21.24 -15.68 -3.27
C ASN A 256 21.59 -16.35 -4.62
N MET A 257 22.79 -16.89 -4.76
CA MET A 257 23.23 -17.51 -6.01
C MET A 257 23.25 -19.04 -5.95
N ILE A 258 23.02 -19.65 -7.12
CA ILE A 258 23.26 -21.08 -7.37
C ILE A 258 24.40 -21.19 -8.40
N LEU A 259 25.46 -21.91 -8.06
CA LEU A 259 26.48 -22.33 -9.02
C LEU A 259 26.30 -23.82 -9.28
N GLU A 260 25.73 -24.15 -10.43
CA GLU A 260 25.42 -25.53 -10.81
C GLU A 260 26.35 -25.98 -11.94
N PHE A 261 26.90 -27.17 -11.77
CA PHE A 261 27.81 -27.82 -12.70
C PHE A 261 27.10 -28.95 -13.42
N SER A 262 27.25 -29.04 -14.74
CA SER A 262 26.85 -30.23 -15.48
C SER A 262 27.74 -31.42 -15.08
N SER A 263 27.24 -32.64 -15.27
CA SER A 263 27.93 -33.87 -14.87
C SER A 263 29.29 -34.09 -15.57
N GLY A 264 29.51 -33.51 -16.75
CA GLY A 264 30.78 -33.57 -17.48
C GLY A 264 31.66 -32.32 -17.32
N SER A 265 31.38 -31.46 -16.34
CA SER A 265 32.18 -30.26 -16.10
C SER A 265 33.23 -30.46 -15.00
N SER A 266 34.45 -30.00 -15.26
CA SER A 266 35.56 -30.07 -14.31
C SER A 266 36.35 -28.77 -14.26
N ILE A 267 36.75 -28.34 -13.06
CA ILE A 267 37.68 -27.24 -12.86
C ILE A 267 39.00 -27.80 -12.33
N TYR A 268 40.09 -27.49 -13.04
CA TYR A 268 41.44 -27.67 -12.56
C TYR A 268 42.00 -26.33 -12.09
N PHE A 269 42.20 -26.19 -10.78
CA PHE A 269 42.68 -24.96 -10.18
C PHE A 269 44.20 -24.98 -9.96
N THR A 270 44.85 -23.92 -10.42
CA THR A 270 46.32 -23.76 -10.41
C THR A 270 46.80 -22.53 -9.63
N GLY A 271 45.90 -21.87 -8.90
CA GLY A 271 46.26 -20.74 -8.03
C GLY A 271 47.15 -21.19 -6.87
N ASP A 272 48.14 -20.37 -6.53
CA ASP A 272 49.04 -20.58 -5.42
C ASP A 272 48.60 -19.75 -4.20
N GLY A 273 48.56 -20.36 -3.02
CA GLY A 273 48.18 -19.69 -1.75
C GLY A 273 46.81 -19.02 -1.73
N THR A 274 45.89 -19.39 -2.64
CA THR A 274 44.58 -18.75 -2.79
C THR A 274 43.46 -19.79 -2.88
N THR A 275 42.25 -19.37 -2.52
CA THR A 275 41.03 -20.18 -2.63
C THR A 275 40.39 -20.01 -4.01
N LEU A 276 39.81 -21.07 -4.58
CA LEU A 276 39.07 -20.96 -5.84
C LEU A 276 37.78 -20.12 -5.66
N PHE A 277 36.90 -20.46 -4.73
CA PHE A 277 35.65 -19.73 -4.51
C PHE A 277 35.64 -19.00 -3.18
N LYS A 278 35.35 -17.70 -3.20
CA LYS A 278 35.35 -16.85 -2.00
C LYS A 278 34.03 -16.11 -1.83
N GLY A 279 33.53 -16.08 -0.59
CA GLY A 279 32.43 -15.22 -0.17
C GLY A 279 32.76 -14.43 1.10
N SER A 280 32.44 -13.13 1.12
CA SER A 280 32.60 -12.26 2.30
C SER A 280 31.27 -11.61 2.63
N SER A 281 30.73 -11.87 3.81
CA SER A 281 29.43 -11.36 4.28
C SER A 281 28.26 -11.62 3.29
N ILE A 282 28.27 -12.80 2.67
CA ILE A 282 27.22 -13.26 1.75
C ILE A 282 26.39 -14.38 2.37
N SER A 283 25.15 -14.54 1.91
CA SER A 283 24.21 -15.55 2.40
C SER A 283 23.47 -16.25 1.26
N ASN A 284 22.93 -17.44 1.56
CA ASN A 284 22.11 -18.21 0.62
C ASN A 284 22.82 -18.53 -0.71
N VAL A 285 24.03 -19.09 -0.61
CA VAL A 285 24.78 -19.61 -1.76
C VAL A 285 24.62 -21.12 -1.83
N GLN A 286 24.28 -21.64 -3.00
CA GLN A 286 24.22 -23.07 -3.28
C GLN A 286 25.23 -23.42 -4.36
N ILE A 287 25.95 -24.52 -4.19
CA ILE A 287 26.91 -25.03 -5.16
C ILE A 287 26.57 -26.50 -5.39
N ILE A 288 26.31 -26.88 -6.64
CA ILE A 288 25.69 -28.17 -6.98
C ILE A 288 26.53 -28.86 -8.06
N GLY A 289 27.07 -30.03 -7.73
CA GLY A 289 27.82 -30.89 -8.66
C GLY A 289 29.22 -30.37 -9.01
N GLY A 290 29.81 -30.96 -10.05
CA GLY A 290 31.12 -30.61 -10.60
C GLY A 290 32.28 -31.37 -9.97
N ASP A 291 33.37 -31.49 -10.72
CA ASP A 291 34.65 -32.00 -10.21
C ASP A 291 35.66 -30.85 -10.12
N ILE A 292 36.21 -30.61 -8.93
CA ILE A 292 37.18 -29.56 -8.67
C ILE A 292 38.46 -30.21 -8.15
N THR A 293 39.54 -30.06 -8.91
CA THR A 293 40.86 -30.58 -8.57
C THR A 293 41.88 -29.45 -8.47
N ALA A 294 42.90 -29.59 -7.61
CA ALA A 294 43.93 -28.58 -7.41
C ALA A 294 45.34 -29.19 -7.52
N LYS A 295 46.29 -28.41 -8.06
CA LYS A 295 47.68 -28.85 -8.28
C LYS A 295 48.52 -28.97 -7.00
N LEU A 296 48.18 -28.19 -5.97
CA LEU A 296 49.06 -27.94 -4.81
C LEU A 296 48.36 -28.31 -3.50
N ASN A 297 49.13 -28.86 -2.56
CA ASN A 297 48.66 -29.16 -1.21
C ASN A 297 48.32 -27.87 -0.46
N GLY A 298 47.18 -27.84 0.24
CA GLY A 298 46.76 -26.69 1.07
C GLY A 298 45.91 -25.63 0.34
N VAL A 299 45.39 -25.95 -0.83
CA VAL A 299 44.43 -25.09 -1.55
C VAL A 299 43.00 -25.46 -1.16
N ASP A 300 42.29 -24.51 -0.56
CA ASP A 300 40.85 -24.67 -0.30
C ASP A 300 40.03 -24.38 -1.56
N ALA A 301 39.07 -25.25 -1.86
CA ALA A 301 38.10 -25.00 -2.93
C ALA A 301 37.15 -23.84 -2.57
N PHE A 302 36.83 -23.67 -1.27
CA PHE A 302 35.85 -22.72 -0.78
C PHE A 302 36.33 -22.02 0.49
N ALA A 303 36.11 -20.70 0.59
CA ALA A 303 36.37 -19.91 1.78
C ALA A 303 35.26 -18.88 1.99
N PHE A 304 34.55 -18.99 3.11
CA PHE A 304 33.48 -18.06 3.50
C PHE A 304 33.87 -17.33 4.78
N TYR A 305 33.77 -16.00 4.74
CA TYR A 305 34.07 -15.11 5.85
C TYR A 305 32.79 -14.39 6.27
N SER A 306 32.58 -14.26 7.58
CA SER A 306 31.50 -13.49 8.20
C SER A 306 31.73 -11.99 8.03
#